data_AF-A0A1H0T1G3-F1
#
_entry.id   AF-A0A1H0T1G3-F1
#
_cell.length_a   1.000
_cell.length_b   1.000
_cell.length_c   1.000
_cell.angle_alpha   90.00
_cell.angle_beta   90.00
_cell.angle_gamma   90.00
#
_symmetry.space_group_name_H-M   'P 1'
#
loop_
_entity.id
_entity.type
_entity.pdbx_description
1 polymer ?
#
loop_
_entity_poly.entity_id
_entity_poly.type
_entity_poly.pdbx_seq_one_letter_code
_entity_poly.pdbx_strand_id
1 'polypeptide(L)' 'MAKAKVTFKTLRIADDNWTIQADYPETEQREIVGLTSKADADDWMNGNRKVAWLRSQGYAK' A
#
# COMPACT_ATOMS: atom_id res chain seq x y z
N MET A 1 -6.78 -11.92 19.70
CA MET A 1 -6.50 -10.62 19.07
C MET A 1 -6.20 -10.87 17.59
N ALA A 2 -7.20 -10.77 16.70
CA ALA A 2 -6.93 -10.87 15.27
C ALA A 2 -6.06 -9.68 14.87
N LYS A 3 -4.83 -9.94 14.41
CA LYS A 3 -3.97 -8.88 13.86
C LYS A 3 -4.77 -8.19 12.76
N ALA A 4 -5.04 -6.90 12.90
CA ALA A 4 -5.68 -6.10 11.86
C ALA A 4 -4.92 -6.34 10.55
N LYS A 5 -5.56 -7.00 9.58
CA LYS A 5 -4.93 -7.31 8.29
C LYS A 5 -5.16 -6.12 7.38
N VAL A 6 -4.09 -5.35 7.18
CA VAL A 6 -4.07 -4.29 6.16
C VAL A 6 -4.16 -4.96 4.80
N THR A 7 -5.18 -4.63 4.02
CA THR A 7 -5.35 -5.15 2.67
C THR A 7 -4.83 -4.12 1.70
N PHE A 8 -3.87 -4.52 0.85
CA PHE A 8 -3.33 -3.64 -0.17
C PHE A 8 -3.89 -4.05 -1.53
N LYS A 9 -4.36 -3.06 -2.31
CA LYS A 9 -4.87 -3.23 -3.66
C LYS A 9 -4.14 -2.27 -4.59
N THR A 10 -3.47 -2.83 -5.59
CA THR A 10 -2.85 -2.03 -6.66
C THR A 10 -3.91 -1.63 -7.68
N LEU A 11 -3.97 -0.36 -8.02
CA LEU A 11 -4.91 0.20 -8.98
C LEU A 11 -4.18 1.01 -10.04
N ARG A 12 -4.60 0.83 -11.28
CA ARG A 12 -4.15 1.63 -12.41
C ARG A 12 -5.07 2.83 -12.56
N ILE A 13 -4.52 4.03 -12.42
CA ILE A 13 -5.26 5.29 -12.63
C ILE A 13 -5.11 5.74 -14.09
N ALA A 14 -3.91 5.61 -14.66
CA ALA A 14 -3.63 5.90 -16.07
C ALA A 14 -2.50 4.99 -16.58
N ASP A 15 -2.08 5.16 -17.84
CA ASP A 15 -1.03 4.32 -18.42
C ASP A 15 0.26 4.34 -17.61
N ASP A 16 0.69 5.55 -17.22
CA ASP A 16 1.90 5.83 -16.43
C ASP A 16 1.57 6.31 -15.00
N ASN A 17 0.38 5.99 -14.49
CA ASN A 17 -0.03 6.39 -13.14
C ASN A 17 -0.70 5.24 -12.40
N TRP A 18 -0.06 4.81 -11.32
CA TRP A 18 -0.47 3.71 -10.48
C TRP A 18 -0.60 4.20 -9.04
N THR A 19 -1.52 3.59 -8.31
CA THR A 19 -1.72 3.83 -6.88
C THR A 19 -1.86 2.50 -6.15
N ILE A 20 -1.51 2.48 -4.87
CA ILE A 20 -1.82 1.36 -3.99
C ILE A 20 -2.77 1.85 -2.91
N GLN A 21 -3.94 1.24 -2.85
CA GLN A 21 -4.92 1.46 -1.81
C GLN A 21 -4.67 0.50 -0.65
N ALA A 22 -4.41 1.05 0.53
CA ALA A 22 -4.27 0.33 1.77
C ALA A 22 -5.54 0.50 2.59
N ASP A 23 -6.33 -0.57 2.64
CA ASP A 23 -7.58 -0.68 3.38
C ASP A 23 -7.32 -1.25 4.77
N TYR A 24 -7.84 -0.54 5.77
CA TYR A 24 -7.75 -0.91 7.17
C TYR A 24 -9.14 -1.15 7.73
N PRO A 25 -9.35 -2.25 8.47
CA PRO A 25 -10.53 -2.33 9.31
C PRO A 25 -10.50 -1.16 10.31
N GLU A 26 -11.62 -0.44 10.40
CA GLU A 26 -11.86 0.63 11.39
C GLU A 26 -11.05 1.92 11.20
N THR A 27 -10.38 2.10 10.05
CA THR A 27 -9.67 3.36 9.72
C THR A 27 -9.95 3.80 8.30
N GLU A 28 -9.72 5.09 8.02
CA GLU A 28 -9.78 5.60 6.65
C GLU A 28 -8.76 4.89 5.74
N GLN A 29 -9.26 4.56 4.56
CA GLN A 29 -8.47 3.98 3.49
C GLN A 29 -7.37 4.97 3.08
N ARG A 30 -6.14 4.47 2.93
CA ARG A 30 -4.99 5.29 2.54
C ARG A 30 -4.56 4.98 1.12
N GLU A 31 -4.14 6.01 0.40
CA GLU A 31 -3.64 5.89 -0.97
C GLU A 31 -2.15 6.19 -1.01
N ILE A 32 -1.40 5.30 -1.64
CA ILE A 32 0.02 5.46 -1.93
C ILE A 32 0.12 5.83 -3.40
N VAL A 33 0.38 7.11 -3.63
CA VAL A 33 0.54 7.71 -4.96
C VAL A 33 2.01 7.87 -5.33
N GLY A 34 2.28 8.21 -6.60
CA GLY A 34 3.64 8.43 -7.11
C GLY A 34 4.28 7.20 -7.74
N LEU A 35 3.49 6.16 -8.01
CA LEU A 35 3.93 4.98 -8.74
C LEU A 35 3.68 5.22 -10.23
N THR A 36 4.70 5.08 -11.06
CA THR A 36 4.60 5.38 -12.50
C THR A 36 4.29 4.15 -13.34
N SER A 37 4.43 2.95 -12.78
CA SER A 37 4.25 1.72 -13.52
C SER A 37 3.75 0.59 -12.64
N LYS A 38 3.19 -0.45 -13.27
CA LYS A 38 2.81 -1.68 -12.58
C LYS A 38 4.01 -2.32 -11.86
N ALA A 39 5.18 -2.32 -12.51
CA ALA A 39 6.39 -2.90 -11.94
C ALA A 39 6.84 -2.17 -10.67
N ASP A 40 6.73 -0.84 -10.62
CA ASP A 40 7.03 -0.04 -9.42
C ASP A 40 6.01 -0.32 -8.31
N ALA A 41 4.72 -0.46 -8.66
CA ALA A 41 3.70 -0.86 -7.69
C ALA A 41 3.92 -2.28 -7.15
N ASP A 42 4.28 -3.24 -8.01
CA ASP A 42 4.57 -4.61 -7.62
C ASP A 42 5.87 -4.69 -6.77
N ASP A 43 6.90 -3.92 -7.10
CA ASP A 43 8.12 -3.80 -6.30
C ASP A 43 7.82 -3.19 -4.92
N TRP A 44 6.97 -2.15 -4.88
CA TRP A 44 6.53 -1.57 -3.61
C TRP A 44 5.80 -2.62 -2.75
N MET A 45 4.90 -3.39 -3.36
CA MET A 45 4.07 -4.40 -2.69
C MET A 45 4.85 -5.60 -2.17
N ASN A 46 5.89 -6.02 -2.89
CA ASN A 46 6.72 -7.17 -2.54
C ASN A 46 8.01 -6.79 -1.81
N GLY A 47 8.38 -5.51 -1.84
CA GLY A 47 9.62 -4.99 -1.29
C GLY A 47 9.51 -4.45 0.13
N ASN A 48 10.63 -3.90 0.59
CA ASN A 48 10.77 -3.35 1.94
C ASN A 48 9.93 -2.07 2.17
N ARG A 49 9.50 -1.39 1.09
CA ARG A 49 8.70 -0.16 1.18
C ARG A 49 7.35 -0.40 1.87
N LYS A 50 6.67 -1.50 1.57
CA LYS A 50 5.42 -1.88 2.25
C LYS A 50 5.59 -2.02 3.76
N VAL A 51 6.64 -2.71 4.20
CA VAL A 51 6.92 -2.91 5.64
C VAL A 51 7.32 -1.59 6.30
N ALA A 52 8.19 -0.79 5.66
CA ALA A 52 8.57 0.52 6.16
C ALA A 52 7.37 1.46 6.30
N TRP A 53 6.46 1.44 5.34
CA TRP A 53 5.23 2.20 5.38
C TRP A 53 4.30 1.72 6.51
N LEU A 54 4.10 0.42 6.68
CA LEU A 54 3.36 -0.14 7.82
C LEU A 54 3.94 0.29 9.17
N ARG A 55 5.28 0.35 9.30
CA ARG A 55 5.96 0.87 10.50
C ARG A 55 5.72 2.36 10.69
N SER A 56 5.82 3.16 9.63
CA SER A 56 5.54 4.59 9.66
C SER A 56 4.12 4.91 10.09
N GLN A 57 3.18 4.01 9.82
CA GLN A 57 1.79 4.13 10.24
C GLN A 57 1.50 3.48 11.61
N GLY A 58 2.51 2.90 12.27
CA GLY A 58 2.37 2.26 13.58
C GLY A 58 1.75 0.85 13.57
N TYR A 59 1.54 0.26 12.39
CA TYR A 59 0.96 -1.09 12.25
C TYR A 59 2.00 -2.21 12.32
N ALA A 60 3.27 -1.89 12.17
CA ALA A 60 4.37 -2.83 12.39
C ALA A 60 5.30 -2.27 13.47
N LYS A 61 5.62 -3.11 14.46
CA LYS A 61 6.56 -2.82 15.55
C LYS A 61 7.92 -3.43 15.25
#